data_AF-A0A3R6ZAP4-F1
#
_entry.id   AF-A0A3R6ZAP4-F1
#
_cell.length_a   1.000
_cell.length_b   1.000
_cell.length_c   1.000
_cell.angle_alpha   90.00
_cell.angle_beta   90.00
_cell.angle_gamma   90.00
#
_symmetry.space_group_name_H-M   'P 1'
#
loop_
_entity.id
_entity.type
_entity.pdbx_description
1 polymer ?
#
loop_
_entity_poly.entity_id
_entity_poly.type
_entity_poly.pdbx_seq_one_letter_code
_entity_poly.pdbx_strand_id
1 'polypeptide(L)'
;MSNAIAVCDAAGTNTTHSCRRAFWHDASCGIAYLDYALPAIPWLVFIVLSVAFAWYTNVWAEFHQGIDDLHDIPAQALGIVVARQKRQLLGRKIPDPRRIFMLIAMWAELPGFSYLPMELLYYQRYGTYMFVSVAIIQAIKFIAAAILLCVIVLTTLHKRLTPVRVKLLYPLVFDALFVVFLYAIVDVLTCAEPVDRMMLVGGTSTCACHDRVWLVAALASFVFAAIYVGALAYRIHLSEDVFGVRFRYPMSFSFLMTVVRTGIC
;
A
#
# COMPACT_ATOMS: atom_id res chain seq x y z
N MET A 1 23.27 10.66 24.58
CA MET A 1 22.79 10.64 23.18
C MET A 1 22.35 12.05 22.84
N SER A 2 23.18 12.78 22.10
CA SER A 2 22.92 14.15 21.69
C SER A 2 21.71 14.21 20.76
N ASN A 3 20.65 14.89 21.19
CA ASN A 3 19.52 15.25 20.34
C ASN A 3 20.02 16.24 19.28
N ALA A 4 20.50 15.73 18.15
CA ALA A 4 20.83 16.58 17.01
C ALA A 4 19.51 17.18 16.49
N ILE A 5 19.31 18.47 16.76
CA ILE A 5 18.12 19.21 16.34
C ILE A 5 18.34 19.58 14.87
N ALA A 6 17.53 19.00 13.98
CA ALA A 6 17.53 19.40 12.58
C ALA A 6 17.11 20.88 12.45
N VAL A 7 17.83 21.60 11.61
CA VAL A 7 17.67 23.04 11.38
C VAL A 7 16.92 23.20 10.06
N CYS A 8 15.74 23.81 10.10
CA CYS A 8 14.97 24.15 8.91
C CYS A 8 14.94 25.67 8.77
N ASP A 9 14.89 26.18 7.54
CA ASP A 9 14.63 27.60 7.32
C ASP A 9 13.12 27.85 7.43
N ALA A 10 12.74 28.86 8.21
CA ALA A 10 11.38 29.37 8.30
C ALA A 10 11.10 30.30 7.12
N ALA A 11 9.87 30.32 6.61
CA ALA A 11 9.48 31.24 5.55
C ALA A 11 9.54 32.69 6.05
N GLY A 12 10.57 33.44 5.63
CA GLY A 12 10.62 34.90 5.75
C GLY A 12 11.60 35.49 6.77
N THR A 13 12.43 34.69 7.45
CA THR A 13 13.45 35.22 8.36
C THR A 13 14.77 34.46 8.24
N ASN A 14 15.89 35.18 8.13
CA ASN A 14 17.28 34.66 8.19
C ASN A 14 17.67 34.06 9.56
N THR A 15 16.68 33.60 10.34
CA THR A 15 16.86 32.95 11.64
C THR A 15 16.48 31.49 11.52
N THR A 16 17.45 30.64 11.84
CA THR A 16 17.39 29.17 11.81
C THR A 16 16.48 28.64 12.92
N HIS A 17 15.17 28.62 12.68
CA HIS A 17 14.20 28.03 13.61
C HIS A 17 13.87 26.58 13.24
N SER A 18 13.97 25.66 14.21
CA SER A 18 13.61 24.25 14.00
C SER A 18 12.09 24.10 13.81
N CYS A 19 11.62 24.15 12.57
CA CYS A 19 10.23 23.84 12.24
C CYS A 19 10.01 22.33 12.34
N ARG A 20 9.34 21.90 13.42
CA ARG A 20 8.82 20.55 13.61
C ARG A 20 7.33 20.54 13.34
N ARG A 21 6.76 19.35 13.09
CA ARG A 21 5.32 19.18 12.90
C ARG A 21 4.48 19.84 14.00
N ALA A 22 4.89 19.69 15.26
CA ALA A 22 4.22 20.31 16.41
C ALA A 22 4.16 21.85 16.37
N PHE A 23 5.04 22.51 15.61
CA PHE A 23 5.13 23.96 15.48
C PHE A 23 4.64 24.46 14.11
N TRP A 24 4.01 23.62 13.29
CA TRP A 24 3.46 24.05 12.00
C TRP A 24 2.38 25.13 12.13
N HIS A 25 1.66 25.14 13.25
CA HIS A 25 0.65 26.14 13.57
C HIS A 25 1.23 27.46 14.12
N ASP A 26 2.51 27.49 14.52
CA ASP A 26 3.12 28.71 15.02
C ASP A 26 3.38 29.69 13.87
N ALA A 27 3.18 30.98 14.16
CA ALA A 27 3.39 32.07 13.21
C ALA A 27 4.84 32.16 12.70
N SER A 28 5.79 31.53 13.39
CA SER A 28 7.21 31.45 13.00
C SER A 28 7.47 30.50 11.84
N CYS A 29 6.69 29.42 11.69
CA CYS A 29 6.87 28.45 10.61
C CYS A 29 5.89 28.67 9.45
N GLY A 30 4.66 29.15 9.72
CA GLY A 30 3.72 29.58 8.68
C GLY A 30 3.24 28.48 7.72
N ILE A 31 3.38 27.21 8.10
CA ILE A 31 3.14 26.02 7.26
C ILE A 31 1.95 25.17 7.73
N ALA A 32 1.02 25.76 8.48
CA ALA A 32 -0.18 25.09 9.01
C ALA A 32 -1.05 24.41 7.94
N TYR A 33 -1.00 24.88 6.69
CA TYR A 33 -1.76 24.30 5.59
C TYR A 33 -1.30 22.88 5.20
N LEU A 34 -0.07 22.48 5.58
CA LEU A 34 0.48 21.15 5.30
C LEU A 34 -0.27 20.04 6.05
N ASP A 35 -0.85 20.32 7.23
CA ASP A 35 -1.59 19.30 7.99
C ASP A 35 -2.81 18.77 7.24
N TYR A 36 -3.41 19.60 6.38
CA TYR A 36 -4.53 19.19 5.54
C TYR A 36 -4.09 18.81 4.13
N ALA A 37 -3.09 19.51 3.57
CA ALA A 37 -2.63 19.27 2.21
C ALA A 37 -1.95 17.91 2.06
N LEU A 38 -1.08 17.52 3.00
CA LEU A 38 -0.31 16.27 2.88
C LEU A 38 -1.19 15.02 2.92
N PRO A 39 -2.19 14.89 3.82
CA PRO A 39 -3.14 13.78 3.79
C PRO A 39 -4.13 13.84 2.61
N ALA A 40 -4.39 15.01 2.03
CA ALA A 40 -5.27 15.11 0.87
C ALA A 40 -4.65 14.53 -0.42
N ILE A 41 -3.32 14.62 -0.57
CA ILE A 41 -2.60 14.08 -1.74
C ILE A 41 -2.84 12.57 -1.97
N PRO A 42 -2.61 11.65 -1.01
CA PRO A 42 -2.83 10.22 -1.23
C PRO A 42 -4.29 9.91 -1.53
N TRP A 43 -5.23 10.61 -0.88
CA TRP A 43 -6.67 10.48 -1.16
C TRP A 43 -7.02 10.88 -2.59
N LEU A 44 -6.50 12.02 -3.07
CA LEU A 44 -6.71 12.45 -4.45
C LEU A 44 -6.12 11.46 -5.45
N VAL A 45 -4.88 11.00 -5.22
CA VAL A 45 -4.21 9.99 -6.06
C VAL A 45 -5.03 8.70 -6.06
N PHE A 46 -5.50 8.24 -4.90
CA PHE A 46 -6.33 7.06 -4.76
C PHE A 46 -7.65 7.17 -5.53
N ILE A 47 -8.40 8.27 -5.36
CA ILE A 47 -9.67 8.49 -6.04
C ILE A 47 -9.47 8.55 -7.55
N VAL A 48 -8.51 9.33 -8.02
CA VAL A 48 -8.23 9.49 -9.46
C VAL A 48 -7.85 8.16 -10.09
N LEU A 49 -6.94 7.40 -9.46
CA LEU A 49 -6.52 6.10 -9.98
C LEU A 49 -7.65 5.07 -9.93
N SER A 50 -8.47 5.07 -8.87
CA SER A 50 -9.64 4.18 -8.75
C SER A 50 -10.66 4.44 -9.86
N VAL A 51 -10.99 5.71 -10.10
CA VAL A 51 -11.95 6.11 -11.15
C VAL A 51 -11.39 5.80 -12.53
N ALA A 52 -10.13 6.19 -12.79
CA ALA A 52 -9.48 5.91 -14.07
C ALA A 52 -9.41 4.40 -14.35
N PHE A 53 -9.11 3.59 -13.34
CA PHE A 53 -9.07 2.14 -13.47
C PHE A 53 -10.46 1.53 -13.67
N ALA A 54 -11.48 2.01 -12.93
CA ALA A 54 -12.86 1.58 -13.08
C ALA A 54 -13.41 1.89 -14.49
N TRP A 55 -13.02 3.03 -15.06
CA TRP A 55 -13.32 3.37 -16.46
C TRP A 55 -12.56 2.49 -17.46
N TYR A 56 -11.25 2.30 -17.26
CA TYR A 56 -10.43 1.48 -18.16
C TYR A 56 -10.89 0.02 -18.24
N THR A 57 -11.24 -0.58 -17.10
CA THR A 57 -11.65 -1.99 -17.03
C THR A 57 -13.16 -2.19 -17.18
N ASN A 58 -13.94 -1.11 -17.28
CA ASN A 58 -15.40 -1.11 -17.40
C ASN A 58 -16.10 -1.99 -16.35
N VAL A 59 -15.60 -1.98 -15.10
CA VAL A 59 -16.12 -2.80 -13.97
C VAL A 59 -17.62 -2.55 -13.74
N TRP A 60 -18.10 -1.36 -14.07
CA TRP A 60 -19.51 -0.99 -13.96
C TRP A 60 -20.44 -1.89 -14.79
N ALA A 61 -19.96 -2.44 -15.91
CA ALA A 61 -20.71 -3.38 -16.71
C ALA A 61 -20.95 -4.71 -15.97
N GLU A 62 -19.98 -5.17 -15.17
CA GLU A 62 -20.15 -6.38 -14.33
C GLU A 62 -21.12 -6.15 -13.17
N PHE A 63 -21.18 -4.93 -12.60
CA PHE A 63 -22.17 -4.60 -11.57
C PHE A 63 -23.61 -4.62 -12.08
N HIS A 64 -23.82 -4.49 -13.39
CA HIS A 64 -25.13 -4.58 -14.01
C HIS A 64 -25.53 -6.02 -14.38
N GLN A 65 -24.63 -7.00 -14.26
CA GLN A 65 -24.98 -8.40 -14.50
C GLN A 65 -25.82 -8.96 -13.35
N GLY A 66 -26.94 -9.60 -13.69
CA GLY A 66 -27.88 -10.16 -12.71
C GLY A 66 -27.25 -11.30 -11.90
N ILE A 67 -27.74 -11.48 -10.66
CA ILE A 67 -27.29 -12.51 -9.71
C ILE A 67 -27.37 -13.93 -10.33
N ASP A 68 -28.33 -14.15 -11.23
CA ASP A 68 -28.57 -15.44 -11.89
C ASP A 68 -27.48 -15.80 -12.92
N ASP A 69 -26.84 -14.81 -13.57
CA ASP A 69 -25.68 -15.04 -14.46
C ASP A 69 -24.37 -15.24 -13.69
N LEU A 70 -24.33 -14.82 -12.42
CA LEU A 70 -23.12 -14.89 -11.58
C LEU A 70 -22.92 -16.28 -10.94
N HIS A 71 -24.00 -17.04 -10.78
CA HIS A 71 -23.99 -18.41 -10.25
C HIS A 71 -24.20 -19.45 -11.34
N ASP A 72 -23.32 -19.51 -12.34
CA ASP A 72 -23.30 -20.65 -13.25
C ASP A 72 -22.69 -21.88 -12.53
N ILE A 73 -23.53 -22.57 -11.75
CA ILE A 73 -23.26 -23.78 -10.98
C ILE A 73 -22.50 -24.86 -11.79
N PRO A 74 -22.82 -25.14 -13.07
CA PRO A 74 -22.06 -26.12 -13.86
C PRO A 74 -20.62 -25.68 -14.15
N ALA A 75 -20.35 -24.38 -14.35
CA ALA A 75 -18.98 -23.88 -14.52
C ALA A 75 -18.16 -24.02 -13.23
N GLN A 76 -18.79 -23.81 -12.06
CA GLN A 76 -18.15 -24.01 -10.75
C GLN A 76 -17.83 -25.49 -10.49
N ALA A 77 -18.74 -26.40 -10.85
CA ALA A 77 -18.53 -27.84 -10.74
C ALA A 77 -17.42 -28.36 -11.67
N LEU A 78 -17.42 -27.92 -12.94
CA LEU A 78 -16.37 -28.24 -13.91
C LEU A 78 -15.00 -27.75 -13.44
N GLY A 79 -14.97 -26.56 -12.84
CA GLY A 79 -13.79 -26.03 -12.17
C GLY A 79 -13.27 -26.97 -11.07
N ILE A 80 -14.11 -27.41 -10.14
CA ILE A 80 -13.67 -28.31 -9.06
C ILE A 80 -13.06 -29.61 -9.62
N VAL A 81 -13.62 -30.17 -10.69
CA VAL A 81 -13.12 -31.38 -11.35
C VAL A 81 -11.77 -31.14 -12.01
N VAL A 82 -11.62 -30.08 -12.80
CA VAL A 82 -10.35 -29.76 -13.47
C VAL A 82 -9.28 -29.34 -12.45
N ALA A 83 -9.66 -28.76 -11.30
CA ALA A 83 -8.73 -28.44 -10.21
C ALA A 83 -8.27 -29.68 -9.44
N ARG A 84 -9.11 -30.72 -9.34
CA ARG A 84 -8.70 -32.03 -8.82
C ARG A 84 -7.73 -32.69 -9.79
N GLN A 85 -7.99 -32.61 -11.09
CA GLN A 85 -7.13 -33.15 -12.15
C GLN A 85 -5.77 -32.44 -12.23
N LYS A 86 -5.74 -31.09 -12.20
CA LYS A 86 -4.48 -30.32 -12.23
C LYS A 86 -3.62 -30.51 -10.98
N ARG A 87 -4.20 -30.88 -9.84
CA ARG A 87 -3.44 -31.22 -8.61
C ARG A 87 -2.78 -32.60 -8.65
N GLN A 88 -3.15 -33.44 -9.62
CA GLN A 88 -2.53 -34.74 -9.89
C GLN A 88 -2.06 -34.81 -11.35
N LEU A 89 -0.99 -34.08 -11.66
CA LEU A 89 -0.24 -34.33 -12.89
C LEU A 89 0.64 -35.57 -12.65
N LEU A 90 0.27 -36.70 -13.25
CA LEU A 90 1.02 -37.97 -13.21
C LEU A 90 1.28 -38.50 -11.79
N GLY A 91 0.26 -38.45 -10.91
CA GLY A 91 0.35 -39.07 -9.57
C GLY A 91 1.22 -38.32 -8.54
N ARG A 92 1.81 -37.17 -8.87
CA ARG A 92 2.55 -36.31 -7.92
C ARG A 92 1.77 -35.04 -7.59
N LYS A 93 1.60 -34.75 -6.29
CA LYS A 93 1.07 -33.47 -5.80
C LYS A 93 2.07 -32.36 -6.12
N ILE A 94 1.66 -31.34 -6.87
CA ILE A 94 2.45 -30.11 -7.04
C ILE A 94 2.13 -29.18 -5.86
N PRO A 95 3.10 -28.84 -5.00
CA PRO A 95 2.90 -27.84 -3.97
C PRO A 95 2.94 -26.44 -4.61
N ASP A 96 1.79 -25.81 -4.82
CA ASP A 96 1.73 -24.42 -5.26
C ASP A 96 2.03 -23.46 -4.09
N PRO A 97 3.15 -22.73 -4.09
CA PRO A 97 3.51 -21.81 -3.00
C PRO A 97 2.54 -20.63 -2.86
N ARG A 98 1.81 -20.29 -3.93
CA ARG A 98 0.79 -19.22 -3.94
C ARG A 98 -0.27 -19.41 -2.85
N ARG A 99 -0.63 -20.65 -2.52
CA ARG A 99 -1.65 -20.95 -1.48
C ARG A 99 -1.17 -20.57 -0.08
N ILE A 100 0.11 -20.79 0.21
CA ILE A 100 0.70 -20.43 1.50
C ILE A 100 0.76 -18.91 1.61
N PHE A 101 1.18 -18.21 0.55
CA PHE A 101 1.20 -16.76 0.52
C PHE A 101 -0.19 -16.14 0.69
N MET A 102 -1.23 -16.72 0.07
CA MET A 102 -2.61 -16.27 0.26
C MET A 102 -3.07 -16.47 1.72
N LEU A 103 -2.74 -17.60 2.35
CA LEU A 103 -3.07 -17.83 3.76
C LEU A 103 -2.33 -16.87 4.71
N ILE A 104 -1.05 -16.59 4.40
CA ILE A 104 -0.25 -15.60 5.13
C ILE A 104 -0.84 -14.20 4.93
N ALA A 105 -1.27 -13.85 3.72
CA ALA A 105 -1.90 -12.57 3.44
C ALA A 105 -3.20 -12.41 4.23
N MET A 106 -4.07 -13.43 4.25
CA MET A 106 -5.28 -13.41 5.09
C MET A 106 -4.95 -13.24 6.58
N TRP A 107 -3.89 -13.90 7.06
CA TRP A 107 -3.43 -13.75 8.45
C TRP A 107 -2.82 -12.38 8.75
N ALA A 108 -2.12 -11.78 7.80
CA ALA A 108 -1.50 -10.46 7.93
C ALA A 108 -2.51 -9.31 7.81
N GLU A 109 -3.60 -9.52 7.07
CA GLU A 109 -4.70 -8.56 6.92
C GLU A 109 -5.52 -8.41 8.20
N LEU A 110 -5.74 -9.50 8.92
CA LEU A 110 -6.57 -9.53 10.13
C LEU A 110 -6.10 -8.53 11.21
N PRO A 111 -4.80 -8.50 11.60
CA PRO A 111 -4.30 -7.47 12.51
C PRO A 111 -4.36 -6.08 11.88
N GLY A 112 -4.08 -5.93 10.59
CA GLY A 112 -4.11 -4.63 9.90
C GLY A 112 -5.49 -3.95 9.92
N PHE A 113 -6.57 -4.72 9.77
CA PHE A 113 -7.93 -4.20 9.88
C PHE A 113 -8.35 -3.89 11.32
N SER A 114 -7.89 -4.68 12.28
CA SER A 114 -8.17 -4.42 13.70
C SER A 114 -7.32 -3.30 14.30
N TYR A 115 -6.19 -2.97 13.67
CA TYR A 115 -5.20 -2.04 14.16
C TYR A 115 -5.76 -0.62 14.32
N LEU A 116 -6.31 -0.05 13.25
CA LEU A 116 -6.85 1.32 13.25
C LEU A 116 -7.99 1.55 14.27
N PRO A 117 -9.05 0.73 14.32
CA PRO A 117 -10.10 0.97 15.30
C PRO A 117 -9.58 0.81 16.74
N MET A 118 -8.63 -0.10 16.97
CA MET A 118 -8.00 -0.28 18.28
C MET A 118 -7.14 0.94 18.66
N GLU A 119 -6.37 1.47 17.71
CA GLU A 119 -5.56 2.67 17.91
C GLU A 119 -6.43 3.92 18.15
N LEU A 120 -7.53 4.07 17.42
CA LEU A 120 -8.49 5.16 17.61
C LEU A 120 -9.17 5.12 18.98
N LEU A 121 -9.61 3.92 19.41
CA LEU A 121 -10.18 3.70 20.74
C LEU A 121 -9.16 4.01 21.85
N TYR A 122 -7.91 3.61 21.65
CA TYR A 122 -6.84 3.88 22.60
C TYR A 122 -6.52 5.39 22.68
N TYR A 123 -6.43 6.06 21.54
CA TYR A 123 -6.22 7.51 21.47
C TYR A 123 -7.35 8.27 22.16
N GLN A 124 -8.61 7.90 21.93
CA GLN A 124 -9.74 8.52 22.60
C GLN A 124 -9.70 8.32 24.13
N ARG A 125 -9.12 7.22 24.61
CA ARG A 125 -9.05 6.90 26.04
C ARG A 125 -7.85 7.53 26.76
N TYR A 126 -6.69 7.57 26.11
CA TYR A 126 -5.41 7.93 26.75
C TYR A 126 -4.73 9.16 26.12
N GLY A 127 -5.24 9.68 25.01
CA GLY A 127 -4.66 10.83 24.29
C GLY A 127 -3.32 10.55 23.61
N THR A 128 -2.88 9.29 23.58
CA THR A 128 -1.63 8.83 22.98
C THR A 128 -1.88 7.63 22.08
N TYR A 129 -0.95 7.33 21.18
CA TYR A 129 -1.03 6.18 20.27
C TYR A 129 -0.25 4.99 20.86
N MET A 130 -0.87 3.79 20.89
CA MET A 130 -0.32 2.62 21.58
C MET A 130 0.79 1.91 20.81
N PHE A 131 0.72 1.94 19.48
CA PHE A 131 1.54 1.09 18.60
C PHE A 131 2.36 1.90 17.59
N VAL A 132 2.79 3.09 17.99
CA VAL A 132 3.63 3.95 17.15
C VAL A 132 4.90 3.21 16.79
N SER A 133 5.05 2.91 15.49
CA SER A 133 6.26 2.30 14.97
C SER A 133 7.43 3.29 15.10
N VAL A 134 8.61 2.79 15.47
CA VAL A 134 9.83 3.62 15.53
C VAL A 134 10.14 4.17 14.14
N ALA A 135 10.57 5.44 14.05
CA ALA A 135 10.83 6.14 12.78
C ALA A 135 11.76 5.36 11.83
N ILE A 136 12.81 4.74 12.41
CA ILE A 136 13.77 3.91 11.67
C ILE A 136 13.07 2.71 11.02
N ILE A 137 12.13 2.08 11.73
CA ILE A 137 11.39 0.91 11.22
C ILE A 137 10.46 1.34 10.07
N GLN A 138 9.79 2.48 10.19
CA GLN A 138 8.96 3.04 9.11
C GLN A 138 9.81 3.36 7.87
N ALA A 139 10.97 3.99 8.05
CA ALA A 139 11.88 4.27 6.93
C ALA A 139 12.42 3.00 6.27
N ILE A 140 12.77 1.96 7.05
CA ILE A 140 13.18 0.66 6.51
C ILE A 140 12.04 0.04 5.68
N LYS A 141 10.80 0.08 6.17
CA LYS A 141 9.63 -0.43 5.42
C LYS A 141 9.44 0.33 4.11
N PHE A 142 9.56 1.65 4.11
CA PHE A 142 9.46 2.49 2.92
C PHE A 142 10.56 2.17 1.89
N ILE A 143 11.82 2.10 2.35
CA ILE A 143 12.97 1.76 1.50
C ILE A 143 12.82 0.34 0.94
N ALA A 144 12.39 -0.62 1.76
CA ALA A 144 12.13 -1.98 1.32
C ALA A 144 11.03 -2.04 0.24
N ALA A 145 9.95 -1.26 0.39
CA ALA A 145 8.89 -1.15 -0.61
C ALA A 145 9.43 -0.60 -1.95
N ALA A 146 10.21 0.48 -1.90
CA ALA A 146 10.82 1.07 -3.09
C ALA A 146 11.80 0.10 -3.78
N ILE A 147 12.65 -0.59 -3.01
CA ILE A 147 13.57 -1.60 -3.55
C ILE A 147 12.79 -2.75 -4.20
N LEU A 148 11.75 -3.27 -3.54
CA LEU A 148 10.94 -4.37 -4.08
C LEU A 148 10.21 -3.97 -5.36
N LEU A 149 9.70 -2.74 -5.45
CA LEU A 149 9.16 -2.19 -6.71
C LEU A 149 10.21 -2.14 -7.81
N CYS A 150 11.41 -1.63 -7.51
CA CYS A 150 12.52 -1.62 -8.46
C CYS A 150 12.90 -3.03 -8.92
N VAL A 151 12.95 -4.01 -8.00
CA VAL A 151 13.20 -5.41 -8.34
C VAL A 151 12.08 -5.96 -9.23
N ILE A 152 10.82 -5.66 -8.93
CA ILE A 152 9.69 -6.03 -9.80
C ILE A 152 9.90 -5.48 -11.22
N VAL A 153 10.20 -4.19 -11.36
CA VAL A 153 10.46 -3.56 -12.66
C VAL A 153 11.68 -4.18 -13.36
N LEU A 154 12.79 -4.43 -12.66
CA LEU A 154 13.95 -5.10 -13.25
C LEU A 154 13.61 -6.53 -13.72
N THR A 155 12.78 -7.24 -12.96
CA THR A 155 12.31 -8.57 -13.35
C THR A 155 11.29 -8.56 -14.49
N THR A 156 10.69 -7.42 -14.86
CA THR A 156 9.88 -7.33 -16.10
C THR A 156 10.75 -7.36 -17.34
N LEU A 157 11.95 -6.79 -17.27
CA LEU A 157 12.92 -6.78 -18.37
C LEU A 157 13.54 -8.17 -18.61
N HIS A 158 13.67 -8.99 -17.56
CA HIS A 158 14.28 -10.32 -17.66
C HIS A 158 13.26 -11.46 -17.72
N LYS A 159 13.01 -11.98 -18.94
CA LYS A 159 12.09 -13.11 -19.19
C LYS A 159 12.38 -14.36 -18.34
N ARG A 160 13.64 -14.62 -17.96
CA ARG A 160 14.02 -15.77 -17.11
C ARG A 160 13.49 -15.69 -15.69
N LEU A 161 13.21 -14.49 -15.17
CA LEU A 161 12.73 -14.27 -13.81
C LEU A 161 11.19 -14.20 -13.71
N THR A 162 10.49 -14.33 -14.84
CA THR A 162 9.02 -14.40 -14.89
C THR A 162 8.41 -15.38 -13.87
N PRO A 163 8.89 -16.64 -13.70
CA PRO A 163 8.30 -17.54 -12.71
C PRO A 163 8.47 -17.04 -11.27
N VAL A 164 9.60 -16.42 -10.93
CA VAL A 164 9.85 -15.85 -9.60
C VAL A 164 8.97 -14.62 -9.37
N ARG A 165 8.90 -13.73 -10.37
CA ARG A 165 8.07 -12.53 -10.33
C ARG A 165 6.60 -12.86 -10.04
N VAL A 166 6.03 -13.78 -10.82
CA VAL A 166 4.59 -14.08 -10.75
C VAL A 166 4.24 -15.01 -9.59
N LYS A 167 5.11 -15.97 -9.20
CA LYS A 167 4.79 -16.94 -8.13
C LYS A 167 5.18 -16.47 -6.73
N LEU A 168 6.17 -15.60 -6.59
CA LEU A 168 6.73 -15.17 -5.30
C LEU A 168 6.57 -13.66 -5.08
N LEU A 169 7.08 -12.85 -6.01
CA LEU A 169 7.25 -11.41 -5.80
C LEU A 169 5.90 -10.66 -5.76
N TYR A 170 5.03 -10.92 -6.72
CA TYR A 170 3.70 -10.33 -6.75
C TYR A 170 2.82 -10.65 -5.53
N PRO A 171 2.61 -11.92 -5.14
CA PRO A 171 1.81 -12.23 -3.94
C PRO A 171 2.44 -11.70 -2.65
N LEU A 172 3.78 -11.62 -2.57
CA LEU A 172 4.45 -11.05 -1.40
C LEU A 172 4.18 -9.55 -1.27
N VAL A 173 4.37 -8.78 -2.36
CA VAL A 173 4.28 -7.31 -2.33
C VAL A 173 2.84 -6.81 -2.33
N PHE A 174 1.98 -7.36 -3.20
CA PHE A 174 0.64 -6.85 -3.43
C PHE A 174 -0.45 -7.51 -2.57
N ASP A 175 -0.12 -8.57 -1.83
CA ASP A 175 -1.08 -9.24 -0.95
C ASP A 175 -0.61 -9.28 0.50
N ALA A 176 0.53 -9.93 0.79
CA ALA A 176 0.99 -10.14 2.17
C ALA A 176 1.52 -8.86 2.84
N LEU A 177 2.33 -8.05 2.13
CA LEU A 177 2.97 -6.86 2.69
C LEU A 177 2.32 -5.54 2.26
N PHE A 178 1.25 -5.62 1.46
CA PHE A 178 0.61 -4.44 0.87
C PHE A 178 0.20 -3.40 1.91
N VAL A 179 -0.54 -3.83 2.94
CA VAL A 179 -1.01 -2.95 4.02
C VAL A 179 0.17 -2.40 4.82
N VAL A 180 1.18 -3.22 5.11
CA VAL A 180 2.39 -2.80 5.84
C VAL A 180 3.16 -1.72 5.09
N PHE A 181 3.27 -1.84 3.76
CA PHE A 181 3.92 -0.84 2.93
C PHE A 181 3.07 0.43 2.77
N LEU A 182 1.75 0.31 2.65
CA LEU A 182 0.88 1.47 2.55
C LEU A 182 0.98 2.38 3.78
N TYR A 183 0.90 1.84 5.00
CA TYR A 183 1.08 2.64 6.21
C TYR A 183 2.44 3.34 6.23
N ALA A 184 3.52 2.61 5.93
CA ALA A 184 4.85 3.21 5.90
C ALA A 184 4.99 4.32 4.86
N ILE A 185 4.33 4.19 3.70
CA ILE A 185 4.34 5.22 2.66
C ILE A 185 3.53 6.43 3.08
N VAL A 186 2.34 6.24 3.67
CA VAL A 186 1.49 7.33 4.16
C VAL A 186 2.18 8.08 5.31
N ASP A 187 2.86 7.38 6.21
CA ASP A 187 3.64 7.98 7.30
C ASP A 187 4.78 8.88 6.77
N VAL A 188 5.52 8.40 5.76
CA VAL A 188 6.60 9.17 5.12
C VAL A 188 6.03 10.34 4.30
N LEU A 189 4.95 10.10 3.58
CA LEU A 189 4.26 11.09 2.75
C LEU A 189 3.76 12.27 3.57
N THR A 190 3.13 11.97 4.71
CA THR A 190 2.55 12.98 5.59
C THR A 190 3.54 13.54 6.60
N CYS A 191 4.77 13.00 6.65
CA CYS A 191 5.75 13.31 7.68
C CYS A 191 5.13 13.18 9.08
N ALA A 192 4.48 12.04 9.33
CA ALA A 192 3.83 11.74 10.60
C ALA A 192 4.87 11.53 11.72
N GLU A 193 4.50 11.79 12.96
CA GLU A 193 5.35 11.44 14.10
C GLU A 193 5.42 9.91 14.22
N PRO A 194 6.61 9.28 14.32
CA PRO A 194 7.93 9.84 14.64
C PRO A 194 8.87 10.10 13.45
N VAL A 195 8.41 9.96 12.19
CA VAL A 195 9.20 10.21 10.97
C VAL A 195 9.65 11.67 10.86
N ASP A 196 8.87 12.60 11.41
CA ASP A 196 9.16 14.03 11.49
C ASP A 196 10.53 14.37 12.10
N ARG A 197 11.02 13.51 13.00
CA ARG A 197 12.31 13.67 13.70
C ARG A 197 13.48 13.00 12.99
N MET A 198 13.22 12.26 11.91
CA MET A 198 14.27 11.52 11.20
C MET A 198 15.07 12.46 10.30
N MET A 199 16.40 12.38 10.43
CA MET A 199 17.32 13.10 9.56
C MET A 199 17.34 12.46 8.18
N LEU A 200 17.11 13.25 7.13
CA LEU A 200 17.27 12.79 5.76
C LEU A 200 18.75 12.66 5.40
N VAL A 201 19.02 11.92 4.31
CA VAL A 201 20.36 11.76 3.72
C VAL A 201 20.95 13.15 3.45
N GLY A 202 21.98 13.52 4.22
CA GLY A 202 22.54 14.89 4.26
C GLY A 202 22.65 15.48 5.68
N GLY A 203 22.03 14.86 6.69
CA GLY A 203 22.33 15.08 8.11
C GLY A 203 21.84 16.40 8.73
N THR A 204 21.34 17.35 7.93
CA THR A 204 20.99 18.70 8.40
C THR A 204 19.49 19.02 8.37
N SER A 205 18.67 18.29 7.60
CA SER A 205 17.25 18.59 7.38
C SER A 205 16.32 17.39 7.63
N THR A 206 15.10 17.65 8.10
CA THR A 206 14.02 16.67 8.34
C THR A 206 12.93 16.78 7.27
N CYS A 207 12.01 15.81 7.23
CA CYS A 207 10.86 15.84 6.32
C CYS A 207 9.90 17.00 6.62
N ALA A 208 9.99 17.59 7.82
CA ALA A 208 9.16 18.69 8.28
C ALA A 208 9.63 20.07 7.79
N CYS A 209 10.77 20.15 7.10
CA CYS A 209 11.29 21.41 6.54
C CYS A 209 10.52 21.82 5.27
N HIS A 210 10.21 23.11 5.13
CA HIS A 210 9.45 23.68 4.01
C HIS A 210 10.03 23.34 2.62
N ASP A 211 11.35 23.39 2.45
CA ASP A 211 11.98 23.19 1.15
C ASP A 211 12.05 21.72 0.70
N ARG A 212 11.90 20.78 1.65
CA ARG A 212 12.09 19.34 1.40
C ARG A 212 10.80 18.55 1.50
N VAL A 213 9.82 19.04 2.24
CA VAL A 213 8.53 18.37 2.46
C VAL A 213 7.83 18.01 1.15
N TRP A 214 7.83 18.92 0.17
CA TRP A 214 7.22 18.68 -1.15
C TRP A 214 7.96 17.63 -1.96
N LEU A 215 9.29 17.57 -1.86
CA LEU A 215 10.09 16.56 -2.55
C LEU A 215 9.83 15.17 -1.96
N VAL A 216 9.83 15.06 -0.63
CA VAL A 216 9.51 13.81 0.06
C VAL A 216 8.09 13.37 -0.25
N ALA A 217 7.14 14.31 -0.21
CA ALA A 217 5.75 14.04 -0.54
C ALA A 217 5.57 13.58 -1.99
N ALA A 218 6.23 14.22 -2.96
CA ALA A 218 6.18 13.82 -4.37
C ALA A 218 6.76 12.41 -4.59
N LEU A 219 7.91 12.12 -3.96
CA LEU A 219 8.55 10.81 -4.05
C LEU A 219 7.65 9.71 -3.45
N ALA A 220 7.12 9.93 -2.25
CA ALA A 220 6.23 8.98 -1.60
C ALA A 220 4.91 8.81 -2.36
N SER A 221 4.39 9.87 -2.97
CA SER A 221 3.19 9.82 -3.82
C SER A 221 3.41 8.95 -5.06
N PHE A 222 4.59 9.04 -5.68
CA PHE A 222 4.95 8.19 -6.81
C PHE A 222 5.02 6.71 -6.41
N VAL A 223 5.65 6.40 -5.28
CA VAL A 223 5.72 5.04 -4.74
C VAL A 223 4.33 4.52 -4.40
N PHE A 224 3.48 5.35 -3.78
CA PHE A 224 2.09 5.02 -3.48
C PHE A 224 1.31 4.67 -4.75
N ALA A 225 1.37 5.54 -5.77
CA ALA A 225 0.69 5.31 -7.04
C ALA A 225 1.18 4.01 -7.72
N ALA A 226 2.49 3.77 -7.74
CA ALA A 226 3.07 2.57 -8.35
C ALA A 226 2.63 1.29 -7.63
N ILE A 227 2.60 1.27 -6.30
CA ILE A 227 2.10 0.12 -5.53
C ILE A 227 0.61 -0.08 -5.76
N TYR A 228 -0.18 1.00 -5.75
CA TYR A 228 -1.62 0.92 -5.90
C TYR A 228 -2.02 0.38 -7.28
N VAL A 229 -1.47 0.96 -8.35
CA VAL A 229 -1.69 0.48 -9.73
C VAL A 229 -1.16 -0.94 -9.90
N GLY A 230 0.01 -1.25 -9.33
CA GLY A 230 0.57 -2.60 -9.36
C GLY A 230 -0.33 -3.64 -8.68
N ALA A 231 -0.95 -3.29 -7.55
CA ALA A 231 -1.88 -4.15 -6.84
C ALA A 231 -3.17 -4.38 -7.64
N LEU A 232 -3.71 -3.33 -8.26
CA LEU A 232 -4.87 -3.42 -9.14
C LEU A 232 -4.58 -4.34 -10.35
N ALA A 233 -3.46 -4.13 -11.04
CA ALA A 233 -3.05 -4.95 -12.18
C ALA A 233 -2.76 -6.40 -11.78
N TYR A 234 -2.12 -6.62 -10.63
CA TYR A 234 -1.88 -7.95 -10.08
C TYR A 234 -3.19 -8.72 -9.88
N ARG A 235 -4.23 -8.06 -9.35
CA ARG A 235 -5.51 -8.73 -9.10
C ARG A 235 -6.28 -9.06 -10.37
N ILE A 236 -6.16 -8.26 -11.43
CA ILE A 236 -6.66 -8.66 -12.76
C ILE A 236 -5.98 -9.97 -13.18
N HIS A 237 -4.65 -10.03 -13.14
CA HIS A 237 -3.96 -11.24 -13.59
C HIS A 237 -4.24 -12.46 -12.71
N LEU A 238 -4.44 -12.23 -11.41
CA LEU A 238 -4.82 -13.31 -10.49
C LEU A 238 -6.23 -13.84 -10.78
N SER A 239 -7.17 -12.97 -11.15
CA SER A 239 -8.53 -13.40 -11.52
C SER A 239 -8.52 -14.29 -12.77
N GLU A 240 -7.66 -13.99 -13.73
CA GLU A 240 -7.54 -14.76 -14.97
C GLU A 240 -6.83 -16.11 -14.74
N ASP A 241 -5.73 -16.12 -13.97
CA ASP A 241 -4.87 -17.30 -13.75
C ASP A 241 -5.47 -18.34 -12.80
N VAL A 242 -6.11 -17.91 -11.70
CA VAL A 242 -6.57 -18.81 -10.63
C VAL A 242 -7.98 -19.34 -10.88
N PHE A 243 -8.80 -18.59 -11.62
CA PHE A 243 -10.24 -18.86 -11.74
C PHE A 243 -10.68 -19.45 -13.07
N GLY A 244 -9.75 -19.77 -13.98
CA GLY A 244 -10.05 -20.68 -15.09
C GLY A 244 -10.56 -22.06 -14.64
N VAL A 245 -10.49 -22.36 -13.33
CA VAL A 245 -10.80 -23.67 -12.76
C VAL A 245 -11.42 -23.64 -11.34
N ARG A 246 -11.66 -22.50 -10.68
CA ARG A 246 -12.38 -22.48 -9.38
C ARG A 246 -13.27 -21.24 -9.34
N PHE A 247 -14.35 -21.31 -8.57
CA PHE A 247 -15.35 -20.25 -8.29
C PHE A 247 -14.92 -18.85 -8.76
N ARG A 248 -15.34 -18.46 -9.97
CA ARG A 248 -15.06 -17.16 -10.56
C ARG A 248 -15.68 -16.07 -9.67
N TYR A 249 -14.89 -15.45 -8.80
CA TYR A 249 -15.31 -14.19 -8.21
C TYR A 249 -15.25 -13.12 -9.31
N PRO A 250 -16.29 -12.28 -9.48
CA PRO A 250 -16.29 -11.24 -10.49
C PRO A 250 -15.14 -10.25 -10.25
N MET A 251 -14.65 -9.61 -11.32
CA MET A 251 -13.58 -8.64 -11.24
C MET A 251 -13.96 -7.45 -10.35
N SER A 252 -15.24 -7.10 -10.36
CA SER A 252 -15.84 -6.12 -9.45
C SER A 252 -15.56 -6.39 -7.97
N PHE A 253 -15.62 -7.65 -7.52
CA PHE A 253 -15.34 -8.02 -6.13
C PHE A 253 -13.86 -7.82 -5.77
N SER A 254 -12.95 -8.24 -6.67
CA SER A 254 -11.50 -8.09 -6.45
C SER A 254 -11.07 -6.63 -6.47
N PHE A 255 -11.67 -5.81 -7.34
CA PHE A 255 -11.50 -4.37 -7.37
C PHE A 255 -11.98 -3.73 -6.05
N LEU A 256 -13.22 -4.02 -5.65
CA LEU A 256 -13.81 -3.45 -4.44
C LEU A 256 -13.01 -3.81 -3.18
N MET A 257 -12.54 -5.05 -3.06
CA MET A 257 -11.69 -5.44 -1.94
C MET A 257 -10.38 -4.65 -1.88
N THR A 258 -9.79 -4.30 -3.03
CA THR A 258 -8.56 -3.49 -3.09
C THR A 258 -8.82 -2.04 -2.69
N VAL A 259 -9.92 -1.48 -3.20
CA VAL A 259 -10.39 -0.12 -2.87
C VAL A 259 -10.69 -0.01 -1.38
N VAL A 260 -11.38 -0.99 -0.80
CA VAL A 260 -11.67 -1.00 0.64
C VAL A 260 -10.40 -1.16 1.47
N ARG A 261 -9.49 -2.06 1.08
CA ARG A 261 -8.20 -2.24 1.77
C ARG A 261 -7.35 -0.97 1.79
N THR A 262 -7.39 -0.19 0.70
CA THR A 262 -6.62 1.05 0.57
C THR A 262 -7.29 2.22 1.24
N GLY A 263 -8.62 2.37 1.13
CA GLY A 263 -9.35 3.47 1.76
C GLY A 263 -9.49 3.37 3.28
N ILE A 264 -9.18 2.21 3.87
CA ILE A 264 -9.08 2.06 5.33
C ILE A 264 -7.74 2.58 5.85
N CYS A 265 -6.66 2.56 5.05
CA CYS A 265 -5.33 3.03 5.47
C CYS A 265 -5.22 4.56 5.37
#